data_AF-A0A7W0JT84-F1
#
_entry.id   AF-A0A7W0JT84-F1
#
_cell.length_a   1.000
_cell.length_b   1.000
_cell.length_c   1.000
_cell.angle_alpha   90.00
_cell.angle_beta   90.00
_cell.angle_gamma   90.00
#
_symmetry.space_group_name_H-M   'P 1'
#
loop_
_entity.id
_entity.type
_entity.pdbx_description
1 polymer ?
#
loop_
_entity_poly.entity_id
_entity_poly.type
_entity_poly.pdbx_seq_one_letter_code
_entity_poly.pdbx_strand_id
1 'polypeptide(L)'
;MKVKPGKGADYRRAWEKYNKPVYDKLLADGVVLAYGLAVEEVKTDGDFTHFVWVATANMGAADKIGPTFTADRNRRSEEERNAIAETLASLTEPDKARSLVTRARIFRIPGK
;
A
#
# COMPACT_ATOMS: atom_id res chain seq x y z
N MET A 1 -0.13 -3.83 8.52
CA MET A 1 -1.32 -3.24 9.14
C MET A 1 -2.10 -4.29 9.91
N LYS A 2 -2.52 -3.95 11.12
CA LYS A 2 -3.47 -4.74 11.90
C LYS A 2 -4.90 -4.23 11.73
N VAL A 3 -5.76 -5.02 11.08
CA VAL A 3 -7.19 -4.72 10.92
C VAL A 3 -7.94 -5.31 12.12
N LYS A 4 -8.89 -4.55 12.67
CA LYS A 4 -9.69 -4.99 13.83
C LYS A 4 -10.48 -6.26 13.48
N PRO A 5 -10.72 -7.17 14.45
CA PRO A 5 -11.54 -8.36 14.22
C PRO A 5 -12.90 -8.03 13.58
N GLY A 6 -13.30 -8.81 12.56
CA GLY A 6 -14.54 -8.61 11.82
C GLY A 6 -14.55 -7.46 10.81
N LYS A 7 -13.48 -6.64 10.73
CA LYS A 7 -13.40 -5.48 9.82
C LYS A 7 -12.65 -5.73 8.52
N GLY A 8 -12.25 -6.97 8.22
CA GLY A 8 -11.48 -7.30 7.01
C GLY A 8 -12.17 -6.88 5.70
N ALA A 9 -13.47 -7.19 5.54
CA ALA A 9 -14.23 -6.83 4.35
C ALA A 9 -14.43 -5.31 4.21
N ASP A 10 -14.69 -4.61 5.32
CA ASP A 10 -14.78 -3.15 5.37
C ASP A 10 -13.44 -2.51 4.96
N TYR A 11 -12.33 -3.04 5.50
CA TYR A 11 -10.99 -2.58 5.17
C TYR A 11 -10.66 -2.78 3.69
N ARG A 12 -11.01 -3.95 3.14
CA ARG A 12 -10.84 -4.22 1.70
C ARG A 12 -11.58 -3.20 0.84
N ARG A 13 -12.85 -2.90 1.15
CA ARG A 13 -13.63 -1.88 0.44
C ARG A 13 -13.02 -0.48 0.55
N ALA A 14 -12.57 -0.10 1.74
CA ALA A 14 -11.90 1.19 1.95
C ALA A 14 -10.61 1.28 1.12
N TRP A 15 -9.80 0.22 1.10
CA TRP A 15 -8.59 0.16 0.28
C TRP A 15 -8.88 0.23 -1.21
N GLU A 16 -9.91 -0.48 -1.68
CA GLU A 16 -10.33 -0.45 -3.09
C GLU A 16 -10.84 0.92 -3.51
N LYS A 17 -11.55 1.63 -2.63
CA LYS A 17 -12.05 2.97 -2.91
C LYS A 17 -10.93 4.02 -2.93
N TYR A 18 -10.00 3.95 -1.99
CA TYR A 18 -9.08 5.07 -1.73
C TYR A 18 -7.65 4.82 -2.20
N ASN A 19 -7.15 3.59 -2.13
CA ASN A 19 -5.74 3.27 -2.41
C ASN A 19 -5.56 2.61 -3.77
N LYS A 20 -6.45 1.71 -4.15
CA LYS A 20 -6.37 0.99 -5.43
C LYS A 20 -6.29 1.94 -6.64
N PRO A 21 -7.05 3.05 -6.75
CA PRO A 21 -6.95 3.94 -7.91
C PRO A 21 -5.57 4.58 -8.08
N VAL A 22 -4.86 4.84 -6.98
CA VAL A 22 -3.49 5.37 -7.01
C VAL A 22 -2.52 4.31 -7.54
N TYR A 23 -2.67 3.06 -7.09
CA TYR A 23 -1.86 1.95 -7.61
C TYR A 23 -2.20 1.58 -9.06
N ASP A 24 -3.46 1.63 -9.47
CA ASP A 24 -3.87 1.46 -10.87
C ASP A 24 -3.21 2.50 -11.77
N LYS A 25 -3.17 3.77 -11.31
CA LYS A 25 -2.43 4.82 -12.02
C LYS A 25 -0.94 4.52 -12.10
N LEU A 26 -0.31 4.14 -10.99
CA LEU A 26 1.12 3.80 -10.97
C LEU A 26 1.45 2.61 -11.89
N LEU A 27 0.54 1.65 -12.02
CA LEU A 27 0.64 0.53 -12.94
C LEU A 27 0.52 1.00 -14.40
N ALA A 28 -0.50 1.82 -14.70
CA ALA A 28 -0.71 2.38 -16.04
C ALA A 28 0.46 3.28 -16.50
N ASP A 29 1.05 4.04 -15.58
CA ASP A 29 2.20 4.91 -15.83
C ASP A 29 3.54 4.11 -15.92
N GLY A 30 3.52 2.79 -15.72
CA GLY A 30 4.70 1.92 -15.74
C GLY A 30 5.66 2.10 -14.55
N VAL A 31 5.23 2.81 -13.51
CA VAL A 31 6.02 3.02 -12.28
C VAL A 31 6.05 1.74 -11.44
N VAL A 32 4.89 1.09 -11.32
CA VAL A 32 4.75 -0.20 -10.64
C VAL A 32 4.52 -1.28 -11.70
N LEU A 33 5.18 -2.42 -11.53
CA LEU A 33 5.02 -3.58 -12.41
C LEU A 33 3.83 -4.46 -11.99
N ALA A 34 3.60 -4.55 -10.69
CA ALA A 34 2.48 -5.27 -10.09
C ALA A 34 2.29 -4.83 -8.64
N TYR A 35 1.06 -4.95 -8.13
CA TYR A 35 0.77 -4.68 -6.73
C TYR A 35 -0.41 -5.52 -6.24
N GLY A 36 -0.56 -5.63 -4.92
CA GLY A 36 -1.74 -6.24 -4.34
C GLY A 36 -1.86 -6.00 -2.85
N LEU A 37 -3.09 -6.06 -2.36
CA LEU A 37 -3.39 -6.17 -0.94
C LEU A 37 -3.49 -7.64 -0.58
N ALA A 38 -2.59 -8.12 0.27
CA ALA A 38 -2.58 -9.47 0.81
C ALA A 38 -3.19 -9.49 2.21
N VAL A 39 -3.88 -10.58 2.52
CA VAL A 39 -4.38 -10.94 3.84
C VAL A 39 -3.68 -12.23 4.23
N GLU A 40 -3.18 -12.31 5.46
CA GLU A 40 -2.59 -13.55 5.95
C GLU A 40 -3.69 -14.51 6.40
N GLU A 41 -3.91 -15.58 5.63
CA GLU A 41 -4.82 -16.67 6.00
C GLU A 41 -4.22 -17.58 7.07
N VAL A 42 -2.89 -17.75 7.06
CA VAL A 42 -2.13 -18.49 8.05
C VAL A 42 -1.22 -17.52 8.79
N LYS A 43 -1.49 -17.28 10.06
CA LYS A 43 -0.62 -16.46 10.92
C LYS A 43 0.59 -17.28 11.32
N THR A 44 1.73 -17.02 10.71
CA THR A 44 3.00 -17.65 11.08
C THR A 44 3.68 -16.86 12.21
N ASP A 45 3.58 -15.53 12.19
CA ASP A 45 4.24 -14.59 13.11
C ASP A 45 3.93 -13.13 12.72
N GLY A 46 3.91 -12.21 13.70
CA GLY A 46 3.77 -10.77 13.46
C GLY A 46 2.44 -10.14 13.90
N ASP A 47 2.48 -8.83 14.17
CA ASP A 47 1.33 -8.04 14.63
C ASP A 47 0.46 -7.50 13.48
N PHE A 48 0.70 -7.90 12.23
CA PHE A 48 -0.12 -7.47 11.10
C PHE A 48 -1.12 -8.56 10.68
N THR A 49 -2.06 -8.16 9.83
CA THR A 49 -3.07 -9.05 9.23
C THR A 49 -3.20 -8.79 7.73
N HIS A 50 -2.82 -7.56 7.32
CA HIS A 50 -2.89 -7.08 5.96
C HIS A 50 -1.59 -6.36 5.62
N PHE A 51 -1.11 -6.57 4.39
CA PHE A 51 0.02 -5.82 3.84
C PHE A 51 -0.18 -5.58 2.34
N VAL A 52 0.42 -4.49 1.85
CA VAL A 52 0.46 -4.21 0.42
C VAL A 52 1.83 -4.61 -0.11
N TRP A 53 1.85 -5.49 -1.10
CA TRP A 53 3.07 -5.80 -1.85
C TRP A 53 3.08 -4.99 -3.14
N VAL A 54 4.28 -4.56 -3.55
CA VAL A 54 4.50 -3.78 -4.75
C VAL A 54 5.78 -4.26 -5.41
N ALA A 55 5.76 -4.44 -6.73
CA ALA A 55 6.92 -4.73 -7.54
C ALA A 55 7.26 -3.51 -8.42
N THR A 56 8.53 -3.12 -8.45
CA THR A 56 9.04 -2.04 -9.30
C THR A 56 10.28 -2.51 -10.04
N ALA A 57 10.57 -1.90 -11.19
CA ALA A 57 11.74 -2.26 -11.99
C ALA A 57 13.06 -1.85 -11.32
N ASN A 58 13.04 -0.80 -10.49
CA ASN A 58 14.20 -0.27 -9.78
C ASN A 58 13.75 0.61 -8.60
N MET A 59 14.72 1.10 -7.83
CA MET A 59 14.46 1.97 -6.68
C MET A 59 13.92 3.35 -7.06
N GLY A 60 14.38 3.94 -8.16
CA GLY A 60 13.86 5.24 -8.62
C GLY A 60 12.38 5.20 -8.99
N ALA A 61 11.86 4.03 -9.41
CA ALA A 61 10.44 3.82 -9.58
C ALA A 61 9.71 3.67 -8.23
N ALA A 62 10.30 2.99 -7.25
CA ALA A 62 9.72 2.89 -5.89
C ALA A 62 9.60 4.26 -5.21
N ASP A 63 10.58 5.15 -5.42
CA ASP A 63 10.59 6.50 -4.84
C ASP A 63 9.41 7.37 -5.33
N LYS A 64 8.81 7.04 -6.47
CA LYS A 64 7.65 7.76 -7.03
C LYS A 64 6.33 7.40 -6.36
N ILE A 65 6.25 6.27 -5.63
CA ILE A 65 5.00 5.79 -5.04
C ILE A 65 4.50 6.78 -3.96
N GLY A 66 5.38 7.16 -3.02
CA GLY A 66 5.04 8.07 -1.93
C GLY A 66 4.51 9.43 -2.43
N PRO A 67 5.26 10.15 -3.29
CA PRO A 67 4.81 11.41 -3.88
C PRO A 67 3.47 11.29 -4.62
N THR A 68 3.21 10.18 -5.30
CA THR A 68 1.93 9.96 -6.00
C THR A 68 0.76 9.86 -5.02
N PHE A 69 0.95 9.15 -3.89
CA PHE A 69 -0.05 9.12 -2.82
C PHE A 69 -0.23 10.50 -2.16
N THR A 70 0.84 11.27 -1.98
CA THR A 70 0.76 12.63 -1.46
C THR A 70 -0.01 13.56 -2.40
N ALA A 71 0.28 13.49 -3.71
CA ALA A 71 -0.45 14.25 -4.72
C ALA A 71 -1.93 13.87 -4.78
N ASP A 72 -2.23 12.57 -4.72
CA ASP A 72 -3.60 12.06 -4.63
C ASP A 72 -4.32 12.55 -3.37
N ARG A 73 -3.62 12.64 -2.24
CA ARG A 73 -4.19 13.17 -1.01
C ARG A 73 -4.47 14.66 -1.12
N ASN A 74 -3.54 15.43 -1.69
CA ASN A 74 -3.63 16.88 -1.78
C ASN A 74 -4.70 17.39 -2.75
N ARG A 75 -5.04 16.60 -3.79
CA ARG A 75 -6.11 16.95 -4.73
C ARG A 75 -7.54 16.73 -4.19
N ARG A 76 -7.69 16.06 -3.04
CA ARG A 76 -8.99 15.78 -2.41
C ARG A 76 -9.40 16.94 -1.49
N SER A 77 -10.70 17.13 -1.31
CA SER A 77 -11.20 18.14 -0.36
C SER A 77 -10.79 17.79 1.07
N GLU A 78 -10.81 18.77 1.97
CA GLU A 78 -10.53 18.52 3.38
C GLU A 78 -11.49 17.50 4.01
N GLU A 79 -12.78 17.61 3.69
CA GLU A 79 -13.80 16.68 4.14
C GLU A 79 -13.49 15.25 3.69
N GLU A 80 -13.10 15.06 2.43
CA GLU A 80 -12.75 13.74 1.93
C GLU A 80 -11.46 13.20 2.58
N ARG A 81 -10.47 14.07 2.80
CA ARG A 81 -9.23 13.69 3.50
C ARG A 81 -9.53 13.20 4.92
N ASN A 82 -10.38 13.92 5.65
CA ASN A 82 -10.80 13.57 7.00
C ASN A 82 -11.62 12.28 7.01
N ALA A 83 -12.60 12.15 6.12
CA ALA A 83 -13.41 10.94 6.01
C ALA A 83 -12.57 9.69 5.75
N ILE A 84 -11.52 9.77 4.92
CA ILE A 84 -10.60 8.66 4.70
C ILE A 84 -9.80 8.33 5.97
N ALA A 85 -9.29 9.35 6.67
CA ALA A 85 -8.52 9.16 7.89
C ALA A 85 -9.37 8.48 8.98
N GLU A 86 -10.59 8.98 9.19
CA GLU A 86 -11.57 8.42 10.13
C GLU A 86 -11.97 6.99 9.75
N THR A 87 -12.25 6.76 8.46
CA THR A 87 -12.59 5.42 7.96
C THR A 87 -11.45 4.45 8.28
N LEU A 88 -10.21 4.76 7.89
CA LEU A 88 -9.08 3.88 8.13
C LEU A 88 -8.82 3.66 9.64
N ALA A 89 -8.86 4.72 10.46
CA ALA A 89 -8.69 4.63 11.90
C ALA A 89 -9.80 3.79 12.59
N SER A 90 -11.02 3.82 12.07
CA SER A 90 -12.11 2.98 12.58
C SER A 90 -11.88 1.49 12.30
N LEU A 91 -11.16 1.15 11.23
CA LEU A 91 -10.96 -0.22 10.74
C LEU A 91 -9.68 -0.87 11.25
N THR A 92 -8.68 -0.09 11.62
CA THR A 92 -7.35 -0.58 12.00
C THR A 92 -7.03 -0.33 13.47
N GLU A 93 -6.21 -1.19 14.06
CA GLU A 93 -5.55 -0.84 15.32
C GLU A 93 -4.45 0.20 15.03
N PRO A 94 -4.20 1.16 15.96
CA PRO A 94 -3.08 2.08 15.81
C PRO A 94 -1.76 1.30 15.79
N ASP A 95 -1.06 1.34 14.66
CA ASP A 95 0.28 0.78 14.57
C ASP A 95 1.26 1.71 15.32
N LYS A 96 2.15 1.14 16.13
CA LYS A 96 3.23 1.90 16.81
C LYS A 96 4.33 2.36 15.84
N ALA A 97 4.41 1.75 14.66
CA ALA A 97 5.39 2.05 13.62
C ALA A 97 4.88 1.56 12.26
N ARG A 98 5.38 2.18 11.18
CA ARG A 98 5.20 1.68 9.81
C ARG A 98 6.47 0.96 9.37
N SER A 99 6.35 -0.32 9.03
CA SER A 99 7.46 -1.12 8.51
C SER A 99 7.36 -1.29 6.99
N LEU A 100 8.50 -1.22 6.30
CA LEU A 100 8.65 -1.55 4.88
C LEU A 100 9.81 -2.53 4.75
N VAL A 101 9.59 -3.66 4.08
CA VAL A 101 10.64 -4.61 3.72
C VAL A 101 10.83 -4.55 2.22
N THR A 102 12.01 -4.12 1.78
CA THR A 102 12.36 -4.06 0.35
C THR A 102 13.38 -5.15 0.05
N ARG A 103 13.09 -5.97 -0.97
CA ARG A 103 14.05 -6.95 -1.52
C ARG A 103 14.49 -6.49 -2.90
N ALA A 104 15.73 -5.99 -3.00
CA ALA A 104 16.37 -5.73 -4.28
C ALA A 104 17.11 -6.99 -4.77
N ARG A 105 16.93 -7.35 -6.04
CA ARG A 105 17.72 -8.39 -6.72
C ARG A 105 18.59 -7.68 -7.76
N ILE A 106 19.90 -7.60 -7.49
CA ILE A 106 20.86 -7.01 -8.41
C ILE A 106 21.55 -8.17 -9.14
N PHE A 107 21.30 -8.29 -10.44
CA PHE A 107 22.00 -9.27 -11.27
C PHE A 107 23.19 -8.60 -11.95
N ARG A 108 24.38 -9.18 -11.79
CA ARG A 108 25.54 -8.80 -12.60
C ARG A 108 25.45 -9.60 -13.90
N ILE A 109 25.11 -8.94 -15.00
CA ILE A 109 25.21 -9.56 -16.33
C ILE A 109 26.68 -9.47 -16.76
N PRO A 110 27.39 -10.59 -17.02
CA PRO A 110 28.73 -10.53 -17.59
C PRO A 110 28.67 -9.84 -18.95
N GLY A 111 29.53 -8.84 -19.16
CA GLY A 111 29.65 -8.19 -20.47
C GLY A 111 30.09 -9.18 -21.55
N LYS A 112 29.57 -8.99 -22.76
CA LYS A 112 30.04 -9.69 -23.97
C LYS A 112 31.49 -9.33 -24.27
#